data_AF-A0A936S9H6-F1
#
_entry.id   AF-A0A936S9H6-F1
#
_cell.length_a   1.000
_cell.length_b   1.000
_cell.length_c   1.000
_cell.angle_alpha   90.00
_cell.angle_beta   90.00
_cell.angle_gamma   90.00
#
_symmetry.space_group_name_H-M   'P 1'
#
loop_
_entity.id
_entity.type
_entity.pdbx_description
1 polymer ?
#
loop_
_entity_poly.entity_id
_entity_poly.type
_entity_poly.pdbx_seq_one_letter_code
_entity_poly.pdbx_strand_id
1 'polypeptide(L)'
;MKHRNTLPVIGVLISDIESSYQERFFDELRRQSDLLGIKPLIYSGTVVGTPTWFERQMNMAYHLADGRHLDGVLSVTATFMRDQTESIVHKFLGKFAPLPRVSVTAALNDIPSVLIDNAGGFRAMLEHLVSRSCLP
;
A
#
# COMPACT_ATOMS: atom_id res chain seq x y z
N MET A 1 3.98 9.07 25.79
CA MET A 1 2.83 9.93 25.43
C MET A 1 3.35 11.25 24.88
N LYS A 2 3.19 11.52 23.57
CA LYS A 2 3.43 12.85 23.01
C LYS A 2 2.09 13.59 23.00
N HIS A 3 1.97 14.64 23.81
CA HIS A 3 0.99 15.70 23.58
C HIS A 3 1.29 16.30 22.21
N ARG A 4 0.40 16.13 21.23
CA ARG A 4 0.50 16.82 19.96
C ARG A 4 -0.84 17.43 19.60
N ASN A 5 -0.85 18.76 19.60
CA ASN A 5 -1.95 19.61 19.15
C ASN A 5 -2.05 19.60 17.60
N THR A 6 -1.75 18.44 16.98
CA THR A 6 -1.54 18.28 15.53
C THR A 6 -2.11 16.94 15.08
N LEU A 7 -2.70 16.89 13.89
CA LEU A 7 -3.29 15.68 13.31
C LEU A 7 -2.29 14.52 13.26
N PRO A 8 -2.71 13.26 13.51
CA PRO A 8 -1.87 12.08 13.34
C PRO A 8 -1.32 11.99 11.92
N VAL A 9 -0.03 11.67 11.80
CA VAL A 9 0.66 11.60 10.51
C VAL A 9 0.85 10.15 10.10
N ILE A 10 0.23 9.74 8.99
CA ILE A 10 0.30 8.37 8.48
C ILE A 10 1.21 8.33 7.26
N GLY A 11 2.28 7.55 7.34
CA GLY A 11 3.17 7.32 6.19
C GLY A 11 2.55 6.31 5.23
N VAL A 12 2.39 6.68 3.96
CA VAL A 12 1.82 5.83 2.92
C VAL A 12 2.92 5.39 1.98
N LEU A 13 3.23 4.10 1.95
CA LEU A 13 4.25 3.51 1.08
C LEU A 13 3.58 2.94 -0.18
N ILE A 14 4.05 3.34 -1.37
CA ILE A 14 3.49 2.92 -2.67
C ILE A 14 4.56 2.97 -3.78
N SER A 15 4.49 2.10 -4.78
CA SER A 15 5.50 2.04 -5.86
C SER A 15 5.26 3.00 -7.03
N ASP A 16 4.05 3.52 -7.18
CA ASP A 16 3.70 4.37 -8.32
C ASP A 16 2.51 5.25 -7.93
N ILE A 17 2.44 6.43 -8.52
CA ILE A 17 1.35 7.40 -8.37
C ILE A 17 0.68 7.63 -9.75
N GLU A 18 1.32 7.24 -10.84
CA GLU A 18 0.89 7.54 -12.21
C GLU A 18 0.21 6.36 -12.89
N SER A 19 -1.05 6.12 -12.54
CA SER A 19 -2.00 5.37 -13.36
C SER A 19 -3.45 5.79 -13.05
N SER A 20 -4.37 5.64 -14.00
CA SER A 20 -5.80 5.99 -13.82
C SER A 20 -6.51 5.23 -12.68
N TYR A 21 -5.94 4.11 -12.22
CA TYR A 21 -6.39 3.39 -11.03
C TYR A 21 -5.99 4.11 -9.72
N GLN A 22 -4.85 4.81 -9.74
CA GLN A 22 -4.29 5.45 -8.57
C GLN A 22 -4.94 6.81 -8.26
N GLU A 23 -5.46 7.53 -9.26
CA GLU A 23 -6.23 8.78 -9.03
C GLU A 23 -7.40 8.58 -8.05
N ARG A 24 -8.24 7.55 -8.28
CA ARG A 24 -9.36 7.24 -7.39
C ARG A 24 -8.91 6.84 -5.99
N PHE A 25 -7.81 6.09 -5.90
CA PHE A 25 -7.24 5.71 -4.61
C PHE A 25 -6.78 6.94 -3.83
N PHE A 26 -6.07 7.87 -4.48
CA PHE A 26 -5.59 9.09 -3.84
C PHE A 26 -6.71 10.07 -3.51
N ASP A 27 -7.72 10.20 -4.37
CA ASP A 27 -8.91 11.01 -4.10
C ASP A 27 -9.65 10.49 -2.87
N GLU A 28 -9.88 9.18 -2.80
CA GLU A 28 -10.54 8.56 -1.67
C GLU A 28 -9.68 8.61 -0.42
N LEU A 29 -8.37 8.34 -0.52
CA LEU A 29 -7.42 8.46 0.58
C LEU A 29 -7.42 9.89 1.14
N ARG A 30 -7.41 10.90 0.29
CA ARG A 30 -7.49 12.31 0.68
C ARG A 30 -8.82 12.61 1.37
N ARG A 31 -9.94 12.22 0.75
CA ARG A 31 -11.29 12.44 1.30
C ARG A 31 -11.45 11.80 2.68
N GLN A 32 -11.00 10.56 2.84
CA GLN A 32 -11.03 9.85 4.12
C GLN A 32 -10.08 10.47 5.13
N SER A 33 -8.92 10.95 4.67
CA SER A 33 -7.97 11.62 5.56
C SER A 33 -8.55 12.89 6.16
N ASP A 34 -9.26 13.69 5.35
CA ASP A 34 -9.95 14.89 5.79
C ASP A 34 -11.06 14.56 6.79
N LEU A 35 -11.86 13.51 6.53
CA LEU A 35 -12.94 13.07 7.42
C LEU A 35 -12.44 12.54 8.77
N LEU A 36 -11.31 11.83 8.76
CA LEU A 36 -10.73 11.23 9.97
C LEU A 36 -9.78 12.16 10.71
N GLY A 37 -9.48 13.34 10.14
CA GLY A 37 -8.51 14.27 10.71
C GLY A 37 -7.10 13.69 10.78
N ILE A 38 -6.65 13.03 9.71
CA ILE A 38 -5.29 12.48 9.60
C ILE A 38 -4.52 13.18 8.47
N LYS A 39 -3.19 13.19 8.58
CA LYS A 39 -2.29 13.73 7.57
C LYS A 39 -1.54 12.59 6.87
N PRO A 40 -1.93 12.20 5.64
CA PRO A 40 -1.16 11.24 4.86
C PRO A 40 0.12 11.89 4.34
N LEU A 41 1.25 11.19 4.46
CA LEU A 41 2.51 11.53 3.79
C LEU A 41 2.87 10.39 2.84
N ILE A 42 2.91 10.70 1.54
CA ILE A 42 3.16 9.70 0.51
C ILE A 42 4.67 9.55 0.29
N TYR A 43 5.12 8.31 0.34
CA TYR A 43 6.48 7.92 0.01
C TYR A 43 6.40 6.98 -1.20
N SER A 44 6.75 7.50 -2.37
CA SER A 44 6.72 6.75 -3.62
C SER A 44 8.08 6.15 -3.94
N GLY A 45 8.14 4.85 -4.22
CA GLY A 45 9.37 4.16 -4.60
C GLY A 45 9.14 3.24 -5.79
N THR A 46 9.69 2.03 -5.74
CA THR A 46 9.46 0.96 -6.71
C THR A 46 9.48 -0.38 -5.98
N VAL A 47 9.69 -1.50 -6.70
CA VAL A 47 9.82 -2.83 -6.13
C VAL A 47 10.97 -2.87 -5.13
N VAL A 48 10.65 -3.28 -3.89
CA VAL A 48 11.64 -3.44 -2.84
C VAL A 48 12.48 -4.69 -3.12
N GLY A 49 13.81 -4.54 -3.05
CA GLY A 49 14.74 -5.64 -3.34
C GLY A 49 15.03 -5.85 -4.83
N THR A 50 14.56 -4.96 -5.71
CA THR A 50 14.89 -5.01 -7.16
C THR A 50 16.41 -5.10 -7.38
N PRO A 51 16.88 -5.99 -8.29
CA PRO A 51 18.31 -6.08 -8.62
C PRO A 51 18.78 -4.83 -9.37
N THR A 52 17.90 -4.16 -10.12
CA THR A 52 18.20 -3.01 -10.96
C THR A 52 18.63 -1.82 -10.11
N TRP A 53 19.88 -1.37 -10.30
CA TRP A 53 20.47 -0.29 -9.49
C TRP A 53 19.65 1.01 -9.56
N PHE A 54 19.26 1.43 -10.76
CA PHE A 54 18.48 2.65 -10.97
C PHE A 54 17.14 2.61 -10.25
N GLU A 55 16.39 1.51 -10.37
CA GLU A 55 15.14 1.32 -9.64
C GLU A 55 15.37 1.33 -8.12
N ARG A 56 16.44 0.70 -7.64
CA ARG A 56 16.75 0.67 -6.20
C ARG A 56 16.93 2.07 -5.62
N GLN A 57 17.46 3.03 -6.39
CA GLN A 57 17.61 4.41 -5.95
C GLN A 57 16.25 5.11 -5.75
N MET A 58 15.21 4.73 -6.50
CA MET A 58 13.85 5.27 -6.32
C MET A 58 13.27 4.92 -4.94
N ASN A 59 13.72 3.82 -4.32
CA ASN A 59 13.31 3.42 -2.97
C ASN A 59 13.89 4.33 -1.86
N MET A 60 14.70 5.35 -2.19
CA MET A 60 15.18 6.33 -1.22
C MET A 60 14.04 7.05 -0.49
N ALA A 61 12.93 7.32 -1.19
CA ALA A 61 11.77 7.96 -0.57
C ALA A 61 11.19 7.12 0.58
N TYR A 62 11.16 5.79 0.44
CA TYR A 62 10.73 4.91 1.53
C TYR A 62 11.61 5.03 2.77
N HIS A 63 12.88 5.40 2.63
CA HIS A 63 13.78 5.62 3.76
C HIS A 63 13.53 6.97 4.47
N LEU A 64 12.84 7.90 3.82
CA LEU A 64 12.36 9.14 4.46
C LEU A 64 11.16 8.89 5.38
N ALA A 65 10.46 7.77 5.19
CA ALA A 65 9.58 7.23 6.22
C ALA A 65 10.46 6.65 7.33
N ASP A 66 10.90 7.49 8.26
CA ASP A 66 11.56 7.08 9.51
C ASP A 66 10.70 7.56 10.70
N GLY A 67 10.48 6.66 11.66
CA GLY A 67 9.40 6.69 12.65
C GLY A 67 9.46 7.79 13.70
N ARG A 68 10.28 8.83 13.51
CA ARG A 68 10.39 9.95 14.46
C ARG A 68 9.24 10.94 14.34
N HIS A 69 8.58 10.99 13.18
CA HIS A 69 7.49 11.93 12.89
C HIS A 69 6.19 11.29 12.39
N LEU A 70 6.15 9.96 12.26
CA LEU A 70 4.95 9.21 11.86
C LEU A 70 4.27 8.59 13.08
N ASP A 71 2.94 8.56 13.04
CA ASP A 71 2.09 7.93 14.05
C ASP A 71 1.58 6.55 13.58
N GLY A 72 1.79 6.19 12.32
CA GLY A 72 1.45 4.90 11.73
C GLY A 72 1.93 4.77 10.28
N VAL A 73 1.86 3.55 9.73
CA VAL A 73 2.23 3.25 8.34
C VAL A 73 1.14 2.47 7.63
N LEU A 74 0.75 2.94 6.45
CA LEU A 74 -0.11 2.24 5.50
C LEU A 74 0.71 1.86 4.27
N SER A 75 0.79 0.56 3.99
CA SER A 75 1.58 0.03 2.88
C SER A 75 0.67 -0.50 1.78
N VAL A 76 0.70 0.07 0.59
CA VAL A 76 0.01 -0.48 -0.59
C VAL A 76 0.87 -1.59 -1.18
N THR A 77 1.02 -2.67 -0.42
CA THR A 77 2.12 -3.62 -0.53
C THR A 77 2.21 -4.30 -1.89
N ALA A 78 1.09 -4.64 -2.53
CA ALA A 78 1.13 -5.32 -3.84
C ALA A 78 1.75 -4.45 -4.95
N THR A 79 1.91 -3.15 -4.74
CA THR A 79 2.53 -2.25 -5.73
C THR A 79 4.05 -2.41 -5.77
N PHE A 80 4.69 -2.65 -4.62
CA PHE A 80 6.16 -2.77 -4.51
C PHE A 80 6.66 -4.15 -4.08
N MET A 81 5.76 -5.12 -3.91
CA MET A 81 6.09 -6.51 -3.58
C MET A 81 5.91 -7.41 -4.80
N ARG A 82 6.87 -8.29 -5.02
CA ARG A 82 6.80 -9.40 -5.97
C ARG A 82 6.99 -10.70 -5.19
N ASP A 83 6.56 -11.83 -5.75
CA ASP A 83 6.66 -13.14 -5.07
C ASP A 83 8.09 -13.44 -4.60
N GLN A 84 9.09 -13.16 -5.47
CA GLN A 84 10.52 -13.33 -5.15
C GLN A 84 11.01 -12.43 -3.99
N THR A 85 10.30 -11.33 -3.69
CA THR A 85 10.76 -10.28 -2.77
C THR A 85 9.97 -10.22 -1.47
N GLU A 86 9.02 -11.13 -1.24
CA GLU A 86 8.17 -11.14 -0.03
C GLU A 86 8.99 -11.08 1.27
N SER A 87 9.99 -11.95 1.42
CA SER A 87 10.85 -11.96 2.61
C SER A 87 11.64 -10.65 2.81
N ILE A 88 12.06 -10.02 1.70
CA ILE A 88 12.78 -8.75 1.70
C ILE A 88 11.82 -7.62 2.10
N VAL A 89 10.60 -7.62 1.56
CA VAL A 89 9.54 -6.67 1.91
C VAL A 89 9.15 -6.80 3.38
N HIS A 90 8.99 -8.02 3.88
CA HIS A 90 8.70 -8.27 5.28
C HIS A 90 9.80 -7.70 6.20
N LYS A 91 11.08 -7.96 5.87
CA LYS A 91 12.22 -7.38 6.59
C LYS A 91 12.26 -5.86 6.51
N PHE A 92 11.94 -5.29 5.35
CA PHE A 92 11.88 -3.85 5.15
C PHE A 92 10.77 -3.21 6.02
N LEU A 93 9.57 -3.79 6.03
CA LEU A 93 8.44 -3.32 6.84
C LEU A 93 8.65 -3.54 8.35
N GLY A 94 9.54 -4.46 8.73
CA GLY A 94 9.99 -4.66 10.10
C GLY A 94 10.63 -3.42 10.73
N LYS A 95 11.17 -2.49 9.92
CA LYS A 95 11.71 -1.21 10.41
C LYS A 95 10.64 -0.32 11.07
N PHE A 96 9.38 -0.54 10.74
CA PHE A 96 8.24 0.20 11.26
C PHE A 96 7.53 -0.53 12.42
N ALA A 97 8.06 -1.64 12.92
CA ALA A 97 7.41 -2.47 13.94
C ALA A 97 6.95 -1.71 15.22
N PRO A 98 7.63 -0.65 15.68
CA PRO A 98 7.14 0.15 16.82
C PRO A 98 5.87 0.97 16.54
N LEU A 99 5.48 1.13 15.28
CA LEU A 99 4.30 1.89 14.85
C LEU A 99 3.14 0.94 14.52
N PRO A 100 1.88 1.41 14.60
CA PRO A 100 0.76 0.75 13.94
C PRO A 100 1.03 0.61 12.43
N ARG A 101 0.79 -0.58 11.88
CA ARG A 101 1.03 -0.90 10.47
C ARG A 101 -0.18 -1.59 9.88
N VAL A 102 -0.56 -1.19 8.66
CA VAL A 102 -1.58 -1.86 7.86
C VAL A 102 -1.03 -2.09 6.45
N SER A 103 -1.28 -3.28 5.92
CA SER A 103 -1.05 -3.57 4.50
C SER A 103 -2.37 -3.48 3.73
N VAL A 104 -2.29 -2.97 2.51
CA VAL A 104 -3.40 -2.93 1.55
C VAL A 104 -2.97 -3.74 0.34
N THR A 105 -3.91 -4.48 -0.23
CA THR A 105 -3.78 -5.32 -1.44
C THR A 105 -2.82 -6.51 -1.36
N ALA A 106 -2.09 -6.71 -0.27
CA ALA A 106 -1.37 -7.95 0.00
C ALA A 106 -1.57 -8.42 1.44
N ALA A 107 -1.63 -9.75 1.62
CA ALA A 107 -1.61 -10.37 2.93
C ALA A 107 -0.15 -10.50 3.37
N LEU A 108 0.16 -10.06 4.59
CA LEU A 108 1.47 -10.26 5.21
C LEU A 108 1.27 -10.88 6.58
N ASN A 109 2.10 -11.85 6.93
CA ASN A 109 2.09 -12.41 8.28
C ASN A 109 2.36 -11.29 9.30
N ASP A 110 1.65 -11.32 10.42
CA ASP A 110 1.81 -10.39 11.56
C ASP A 110 1.51 -8.90 11.26
N ILE A 111 0.92 -8.58 10.11
CA ILE A 111 0.46 -7.23 9.76
C ILE A 111 -1.02 -7.30 9.34
N PRO A 112 -1.93 -6.54 9.97
CA PRO A 112 -3.31 -6.45 9.51
C PRO A 112 -3.39 -6.00 8.05
N SER A 113 -4.21 -6.70 7.25
CA SER A 113 -4.33 -6.47 5.81
C SER A 113 -5.76 -6.18 5.37
N VAL A 114 -5.92 -5.23 4.45
CA VAL A 114 -7.16 -4.98 3.70
C VAL A 114 -6.98 -5.51 2.29
N LEU A 115 -7.82 -6.49 1.91
CA LEU A 115 -7.72 -7.21 0.64
C LEU A 115 -8.94 -6.94 -0.25
N ILE A 116 -8.75 -7.08 -1.55
CA ILE A 116 -9.83 -7.09 -2.55
C ILE A 116 -10.23 -8.54 -2.80
N ASP A 117 -11.52 -8.84 -2.84
CA ASP A 117 -12.03 -10.17 -3.22
C ASP A 117 -11.92 -10.39 -4.74
N ASN A 118 -10.70 -10.65 -5.18
CA ASN A 118 -10.42 -10.96 -6.58
C ASN A 118 -11.06 -12.29 -7.00
N ALA A 119 -11.14 -13.28 -6.11
CA ALA A 119 -11.71 -14.59 -6.43
C ALA A 119 -13.22 -14.48 -6.75
N GLY A 120 -13.97 -13.78 -5.91
CA GLY A 120 -15.38 -13.46 -6.16
C GLY A 120 -15.58 -12.63 -7.41
N GLY A 121 -14.75 -11.60 -7.62
CA GLY A 121 -14.79 -10.76 -8.82
C GLY A 121 -14.54 -11.53 -10.13
N PHE A 122 -13.49 -12.37 -10.17
CA PHE A 122 -13.19 -13.21 -11.33
C PHE A 122 -14.30 -14.24 -11.58
N ARG A 123 -14.83 -14.87 -10.53
CA ARG A 123 -15.95 -15.80 -10.66
C ARG A 123 -17.17 -15.13 -11.27
N ALA A 124 -17.57 -13.95 -10.77
CA ALA A 124 -18.69 -13.20 -11.32
C ALA A 124 -18.47 -12.80 -12.79
N MET A 125 -17.23 -12.40 -13.14
CA MET A 125 -16.86 -12.10 -14.52
C MET A 125 -16.97 -13.34 -15.44
N LEU A 126 -16.46 -14.49 -15.00
CA LEU A 126 -16.54 -15.74 -15.76
C LEU A 126 -17.97 -16.24 -15.90
N GLU A 127 -18.78 -16.20 -14.83
CA GLU A 127 -20.20 -16.53 -14.86
C GLU A 127 -20.95 -15.65 -15.88
N HIS A 128 -20.66 -14.35 -15.93
CA HIS A 128 -21.22 -13.43 -16.93
C HIS A 128 -20.81 -13.80 -18.35
N LEU A 129 -19.52 -14.09 -18.58
CA LEU A 129 -19.02 -14.46 -19.90
C LEU A 129 -19.64 -15.78 -20.39
N VAL A 130 -19.67 -16.81 -19.55
CA VAL A 130 -20.23 -18.12 -19.92
C VAL A 130 -21.74 -18.04 -20.14
N SER A 131 -22.48 -17.33 -19.29
CA SER A 131 -23.94 -17.20 -19.42
C SER A 131 -24.37 -16.34 -20.61
N ARG A 132 -23.55 -15.38 -21.06
CA ARG A 132 -23.88 -14.48 -22.19
C ARG A 132 -23.21 -14.81 -23.52
N SER A 133 -22.14 -15.60 -23.53
CA SER A 133 -21.47 -16.03 -24.78
C SER A 133 -22.04 -17.34 -25.36
N CYS A 134 -22.98 -17.97 -24.65
CA CYS A 134 -23.67 -19.20 -25.06
C CYS A 134 -25.18 -18.98 -25.34
N LEU A 135 -25.59 -17.76 -25.70
CA LEU A 135 -26.89 -17.54 -26.31
C LEU A 135 -26.76 -17.77 -27.84
N PRO A 136 -27.50 -18.72 -28.44
CA PRO A 136 -27.68 -18.77 -29.89
C PRO A 136 -28.43 -17.55 -30.42
#